data_AF-A0A8H7GGC3-F1
#
_entry.id   AF-A0A8H7GGC3-F1
#
_cell.length_a   1.000
_cell.length_b   1.000
_cell.length_c   1.000
_cell.angle_alpha   90.00
_cell.angle_beta   90.00
_cell.angle_gamma   90.00
#
_symmetry.space_group_name_H-M   'P 1'
#
loop_
_entity.id
_entity.type
_entity.pdbx_description
1 polymer ?
#
loop_
_entity_poly.entity_id
_entity_poly.type
_entity_poly.pdbx_seq_one_letter_code
_entity_poly.pdbx_strand_id
1 'polypeptide(L)'
;MVKISSGEVLQLPVPGQSLGANNMIATEEFTINSKCTVPVLQGRLRAYGLPVSGTKPMLVQSLKTFANDPSAWSQMFQSHKSKTRRAITGARLKKGSSRQIIAQFGDQPVQTEYPSNKSVDRKPQKLDEQCIVQNDSWATDVLARSKPQHGGGASAVSSAFNNASSSNDLSLEPGGGQMGVGEGEHEIALTTIQLRKIERHMSSYTELSTRFARLEDVLVKAANGAQTPFPQSQPQFDHAPYTRSATSISTPAAYITLPVPPMSLTHGRSIPASEISPQNLVVLTLGDEELAVDRTTVPDPPSIVFSHDLSALFAAWHCSDALVVNGCGIPIKYWPLFYHAKNGIKGGAWKALQTIWGNWKFVVEEREHFESDDAFWDAYSANDTHLDYTTILKRLADNRASQAQQDVHDVMLFFNGDLSHPNANGAFTYTSGKTTKVLTKAGDISKKWRALLGSNTLIAHAWDLRREAKLNQRGTAPAN
;
A
#
# COMPACT_ATOMS: atom_id res chain seq x y z
N MET A 1 -36.69 17.11 -8.27
CA MET A 1 -36.65 17.30 -6.79
C MET A 1 -37.82 16.53 -6.18
N VAL A 2 -37.54 15.47 -5.42
CA VAL A 2 -38.58 14.70 -4.70
C VAL A 2 -39.04 15.55 -3.51
N LYS A 3 -40.27 16.07 -3.54
CA LYS A 3 -40.86 16.78 -2.39
C LYS A 3 -41.07 15.77 -1.27
N ILE A 4 -40.36 15.95 -0.16
CA ILE A 4 -40.54 15.15 1.06
C ILE A 4 -41.84 15.63 1.71
N SER A 5 -42.92 14.86 1.55
CA SER A 5 -44.20 15.11 2.21
C SER A 5 -44.05 15.07 3.73
N SER A 6 -44.92 15.81 4.43
CA SER A 6 -45.03 15.93 5.89
C SER A 6 -44.61 14.67 6.67
N GLY A 7 -43.58 14.85 7.52
CA GLY A 7 -43.05 13.95 8.55
C GLY A 7 -43.49 12.48 8.50
N GLU A 8 -42.75 11.64 7.79
CA GLU A 8 -42.99 10.20 7.78
C GLU A 8 -42.37 9.55 9.02
N VAL A 9 -43.16 8.75 9.75
CA VAL A 9 -42.73 8.04 10.95
C VAL A 9 -42.35 6.61 10.59
N LEU A 10 -41.11 6.21 10.89
CA LEU A 10 -40.62 4.85 10.71
C LEU A 10 -40.52 4.12 12.05
N GLN A 11 -40.93 2.86 12.10
CA GLN A 11 -40.66 1.96 13.22
C GLN A 11 -39.30 1.30 12.99
N LEU A 12 -38.33 1.56 13.87
CA LEU A 12 -36.97 1.02 13.77
C LEU A 12 -36.57 0.34 15.07
N PRO A 13 -35.68 -0.67 15.05
CA PRO A 13 -35.17 -1.25 16.28
C PRO A 13 -34.34 -0.24 17.08
N VAL A 14 -34.42 -0.27 18.40
CA VAL A 14 -33.63 0.60 19.29
C VAL A 14 -32.15 0.23 19.16
N PRO A 15 -31.27 1.17 18.74
CA PRO A 15 -29.85 0.87 18.63
C PRO A 15 -29.22 0.48 19.97
N GLY A 16 -28.35 -0.53 19.95
CA GLY A 16 -27.61 -0.96 21.14
C GLY A 16 -28.39 -1.87 22.09
N GLN A 17 -29.66 -2.18 21.81
CA GLN A 17 -30.42 -3.17 22.57
C GLN A 17 -29.74 -4.56 22.52
N SER A 18 -29.89 -5.38 23.55
CA SER A 18 -29.57 -6.82 23.54
C SER A 18 -30.82 -7.65 23.22
N LEU A 19 -30.64 -8.76 22.52
CA LEU A 19 -31.74 -9.69 22.26
C LEU A 19 -31.96 -10.56 23.51
N GLY A 20 -33.08 -10.34 24.20
CA GLY A 20 -33.48 -11.16 25.36
C GLY A 20 -33.98 -12.55 24.94
N ALA A 21 -34.16 -13.43 25.92
CA ALA A 21 -34.57 -14.83 25.70
C ALA A 21 -35.91 -15.01 24.94
N ASN A 22 -36.76 -13.98 24.91
CA ASN A 22 -38.03 -13.98 24.19
C ASN A 22 -37.91 -13.60 22.71
N ASN A 23 -36.70 -13.28 22.22
CA ASN A 23 -36.44 -12.79 20.86
C ASN A 23 -37.27 -11.55 20.45
N MET A 24 -37.79 -10.78 21.41
CA MET A 24 -38.53 -9.56 21.09
C MET A 24 -37.58 -8.38 20.92
N ILE A 25 -37.66 -7.72 19.77
CA ILE A 25 -36.87 -6.52 19.45
C ILE A 25 -37.73 -5.30 19.80
N ALA A 26 -37.23 -4.40 20.65
CA ALA A 26 -37.95 -3.17 20.96
C ALA A 26 -37.80 -2.20 19.80
N THR A 27 -38.90 -1.56 19.41
CA THR A 27 -38.93 -0.56 18.34
C THR A 27 -39.09 0.84 18.91
N GLU A 28 -38.49 1.82 18.24
CA GLU A 28 -38.70 3.25 18.46
C GLU A 28 -39.26 3.89 17.18
N GLU A 29 -40.05 4.95 17.38
CA GLU A 29 -40.55 5.78 16.28
C GLU A 29 -39.50 6.83 15.90
N PHE A 30 -39.04 6.77 14.64
CA PHE A 30 -38.12 7.73 14.07
C PHE A 30 -38.81 8.55 12.98
N THR A 31 -39.09 9.81 13.28
CA THR A 31 -39.75 10.72 12.35
C THR A 31 -38.75 11.39 11.40
N ILE A 32 -38.86 11.11 10.11
CA ILE A 32 -38.07 11.75 9.05
C ILE A 32 -38.72 13.09 8.72
N ASN A 33 -38.17 14.16 9.27
CA ASN A 33 -38.58 15.52 8.96
C ASN A 33 -37.58 16.24 8.02
N SER A 34 -37.95 17.44 7.56
CA SER A 34 -37.06 18.28 6.75
C SER A 34 -35.75 18.63 7.47
N LYS A 35 -35.77 18.68 8.81
CA LYS A 35 -34.63 18.97 9.69
C LYS A 35 -33.65 17.80 9.84
N CYS A 36 -33.98 16.58 9.40
CA CYS A 36 -33.04 15.45 9.41
C CYS A 36 -31.86 15.75 8.47
N THR A 37 -30.69 16.01 9.04
CA THR A 37 -29.45 16.24 8.28
C THR A 37 -28.83 14.92 7.85
N VAL A 38 -27.96 14.96 6.82
CA VAL A 38 -27.22 13.78 6.33
C VAL A 38 -26.45 13.07 7.47
N PRO A 39 -25.75 13.77 8.39
CA PRO A 39 -25.06 13.14 9.52
C PRO A 39 -25.99 12.36 10.46
N VAL A 40 -27.22 12.83 10.70
CA VAL A 40 -28.20 12.13 11.55
C VAL A 40 -28.63 10.81 10.90
N LEU A 41 -28.92 10.84 9.59
CA LEU A 41 -29.29 9.63 8.83
C LEU A 41 -28.13 8.63 8.75
N GLN A 42 -26.91 9.12 8.50
CA GLN A 42 -25.70 8.29 8.50
C GLN A 42 -25.43 7.69 9.89
N GLY A 43 -25.66 8.44 10.97
CA GLY A 43 -25.54 7.95 12.34
C GLY A 43 -26.49 6.78 12.61
N ARG A 44 -27.76 6.91 12.23
CA ARG A 44 -28.76 5.84 12.32
C ARG A 44 -28.37 4.62 11.48
N LEU A 45 -28.06 4.79 10.19
CA LEU A 45 -27.62 3.69 9.32
C LEU A 45 -26.36 2.98 9.86
N ARG A 46 -25.40 3.74 10.39
CA ARG A 46 -24.19 3.18 11.01
C ARG A 46 -24.52 2.32 12.23
N ALA A 47 -25.49 2.74 13.05
CA ALA A 47 -25.94 1.97 14.20
C ALA A 47 -26.55 0.62 13.79
N TYR A 48 -27.21 0.56 12.64
CA TYR A 48 -27.79 -0.66 12.05
C TYR A 48 -26.80 -1.50 11.22
N GLY A 49 -25.56 -1.02 11.01
CA GLY A 49 -24.59 -1.73 10.17
C GLY A 49 -24.82 -1.60 8.67
N LEU A 50 -25.65 -0.64 8.26
CA LEU A 50 -25.98 -0.39 6.87
C LEU A 50 -24.96 0.56 6.20
N PRO A 51 -24.84 0.55 4.86
CA PRO A 51 -23.99 1.47 4.12
C PRO A 51 -24.37 2.95 4.38
N VAL A 52 -23.36 3.81 4.57
CA VAL A 52 -23.55 5.24 4.91
C VAL A 52 -23.26 6.20 3.75
N SER A 53 -22.94 5.68 2.56
CA SER A 53 -22.62 6.48 1.37
C SER A 53 -23.89 6.82 0.58
N GLY A 54 -23.99 8.06 0.08
CA GLY A 54 -25.05 8.47 -0.85
C GLY A 54 -25.63 9.86 -0.53
N THR A 55 -26.54 10.31 -1.39
CA THR A 55 -27.30 11.55 -1.19
C THR A 55 -28.38 11.35 -0.11
N LYS A 56 -28.86 12.43 0.53
CA LYS A 56 -29.96 12.39 1.52
C LYS A 56 -31.13 11.47 1.13
N PRO A 57 -31.70 11.51 -0.10
CA PRO A 57 -32.79 10.61 -0.49
C PRO A 57 -32.39 9.13 -0.52
N MET A 58 -31.15 8.80 -0.90
CA MET A 58 -30.67 7.40 -0.86
C MET A 58 -30.59 6.89 0.58
N LEU A 59 -30.10 7.72 1.52
CA LEU A 59 -30.02 7.35 2.93
C LEU A 59 -31.41 7.15 3.55
N VAL A 60 -32.36 8.02 3.21
CA VAL A 60 -33.77 7.87 3.60
C VAL A 60 -34.35 6.58 3.03
N GLN A 61 -34.13 6.30 1.74
CA GLN A 61 -34.62 5.08 1.10
C GLN A 61 -34.03 3.82 1.74
N SER A 62 -32.74 3.83 2.10
CA SER A 62 -32.11 2.73 2.82
C SER A 62 -32.75 2.48 4.19
N LEU A 63 -33.04 3.55 4.96
CA LEU A 63 -33.74 3.42 6.24
C LEU A 63 -35.17 2.88 6.08
N LYS A 64 -35.91 3.34 5.06
CA LYS A 64 -37.26 2.82 4.75
C LYS A 64 -37.23 1.35 4.38
N THR A 65 -36.30 0.97 3.50
CA THR A 65 -36.13 -0.42 3.06
C THR A 65 -35.83 -1.31 4.27
N PHE A 66 -34.98 -0.84 5.18
CA PHE A 66 -34.67 -1.56 6.42
C PHE A 66 -35.85 -1.60 7.41
N ALA A 67 -36.62 -0.53 7.55
CA ALA A 67 -37.81 -0.49 8.41
C ALA A 67 -38.91 -1.47 7.93
N ASN A 68 -39.02 -1.65 6.61
CA ASN A 68 -40.00 -2.55 5.99
C ASN A 68 -39.58 -4.03 6.00
N ASP A 69 -38.37 -4.35 6.43
CA ASP A 69 -37.86 -5.73 6.51
C ASP A 69 -37.49 -6.11 7.96
N PRO A 70 -38.47 -6.54 8.78
CA PRO A 70 -38.21 -6.99 10.14
C PRO A 70 -37.25 -8.18 10.23
N SER A 71 -37.14 -8.99 9.16
CA SER A 71 -36.23 -10.13 9.15
C SER A 71 -34.75 -9.71 9.12
N ALA A 72 -34.46 -8.56 8.51
CA ALA A 72 -33.13 -7.95 8.53
C ALA A 72 -32.74 -7.46 9.93
N TRP A 73 -33.70 -7.16 10.82
CA TRP A 73 -33.40 -6.69 12.17
C TRP A 73 -32.70 -7.77 13.00
N SER A 74 -33.11 -9.04 12.85
CA SER A 74 -32.47 -10.17 13.52
C SER A 74 -30.99 -10.33 13.13
N GLN A 75 -30.60 -9.94 11.91
CA GLN A 75 -29.20 -9.99 11.47
C GLN A 75 -28.30 -9.02 12.23
N MET A 76 -28.84 -7.95 12.81
CA MET A 76 -28.05 -7.01 13.62
C MET A 76 -27.53 -7.62 14.93
N PHE A 77 -28.29 -8.57 15.48
CA PHE A 77 -27.98 -9.26 16.74
C PHE A 77 -27.15 -10.52 16.54
N GLN A 78 -27.09 -11.04 15.31
CA GLN A 78 -26.14 -12.07 14.99
C GLN A 78 -24.75 -11.45 15.07
N SER A 79 -23.91 -11.93 15.98
CA SER A 79 -22.49 -11.62 15.87
C SER A 79 -22.09 -11.94 14.44
N HIS A 80 -21.47 -10.98 13.74
CA HIS A 80 -20.87 -11.33 12.45
C HIS A 80 -20.12 -12.62 12.73
N LYS A 81 -20.34 -13.66 11.90
CA LYS A 81 -19.45 -14.81 11.87
C LYS A 81 -18.09 -14.26 11.46
N SER A 82 -17.42 -13.54 12.37
CA SER A 82 -16.00 -13.43 12.42
C SER A 82 -15.59 -14.85 12.17
N LYS A 83 -14.70 -15.07 11.22
CA LYS A 83 -14.08 -16.37 11.06
C LYS A 83 -13.43 -16.63 12.41
N THR A 84 -14.19 -17.20 13.35
CA THR A 84 -13.79 -17.40 14.72
C THR A 84 -12.62 -18.30 14.53
N ARG A 85 -11.44 -17.71 14.71
CA ARG A 85 -10.20 -18.36 14.44
C ARG A 85 -10.15 -19.44 15.50
N ARG A 86 -10.65 -20.63 15.15
CA ARG A 86 -10.75 -21.82 16.00
C ARG A 86 -11.88 -21.77 17.04
N ALA A 87 -13.14 -21.60 16.62
CA ALA A 87 -14.22 -22.16 17.46
C ALA A 87 -13.96 -23.67 17.58
N ILE A 88 -13.74 -24.16 18.81
CA ILE A 88 -13.48 -25.56 19.09
C ILE A 88 -14.81 -26.30 18.96
N THR A 89 -15.22 -26.60 17.74
CA THR A 89 -16.41 -27.41 17.47
C THR A 89 -16.00 -28.64 16.65
N GLY A 90 -16.70 -29.76 16.88
CA GLY A 90 -16.47 -31.03 16.18
C GLY A 90 -15.14 -31.72 16.51
N ALA A 91 -14.46 -32.26 15.50
CA ALA A 91 -13.30 -33.15 15.65
C ALA A 91 -12.12 -32.54 16.45
N ARG A 92 -12.05 -31.21 16.60
CA ARG A 92 -11.01 -30.53 17.39
C ARG A 92 -11.26 -30.53 18.91
N LEU A 93 -12.47 -30.84 19.39
CA LEU A 93 -12.69 -31.11 20.83
C LEU A 93 -11.89 -32.31 21.32
N LYS A 94 -11.55 -33.25 20.42
CA LYS A 94 -10.75 -34.44 20.75
C LYS A 94 -9.25 -34.15 20.90
N LYS A 95 -8.75 -32.95 20.56
CA LYS A 95 -7.34 -32.58 20.78
C LYS A 95 -7.10 -32.26 22.26
N GLY A 96 -5.97 -32.72 22.80
CA GLY A 96 -5.61 -32.56 24.21
C GLY A 96 -5.64 -31.11 24.71
N SER A 97 -5.20 -30.15 23.90
CA SER A 97 -5.25 -28.72 24.25
C SER A 97 -6.67 -28.20 24.50
N SER A 98 -7.65 -28.70 23.75
CA SER A 98 -9.05 -28.30 23.90
C SER A 98 -9.63 -28.83 25.21
N ARG A 99 -9.28 -30.07 25.59
CA ARG A 99 -9.67 -30.67 26.86
C ARG A 99 -9.05 -29.95 28.05
N GLN A 100 -7.80 -29.50 27.92
CA GLN A 100 -7.13 -28.74 28.98
C GLN A 100 -7.79 -27.37 29.20
N ILE A 101 -8.19 -26.69 28.12
CA ILE A 101 -8.96 -25.44 28.21
C ILE A 101 -10.32 -25.68 28.87
N ILE A 102 -11.05 -26.73 28.48
CA ILE A 102 -12.34 -27.08 29.12
C ILE A 102 -12.14 -27.45 30.60
N ALA A 103 -11.10 -28.21 30.93
CA ALA A 103 -10.80 -28.58 32.32
C ALA A 103 -10.40 -27.37 33.17
N GLN A 104 -9.70 -26.38 32.59
CA GLN A 104 -9.22 -25.20 33.31
C GLN A 104 -10.29 -24.11 33.45
N PHE A 105 -11.18 -23.97 32.45
CA PHE A 105 -12.15 -22.87 32.39
C PHE A 105 -13.62 -23.30 32.47
N GLY A 106 -13.88 -24.61 32.60
CA GLY A 106 -15.24 -25.19 32.64
C GLY A 106 -15.96 -25.15 31.29
N ASP A 107 -17.18 -25.68 31.29
CA ASP A 107 -18.10 -25.49 30.16
C ASP A 107 -18.48 -24.01 30.10
N GLN A 108 -18.21 -23.35 28.97
CA GLN A 108 -18.63 -21.96 28.82
C GLN A 108 -20.16 -21.90 28.87
N PRO A 109 -20.74 -21.02 29.72
CA PRO A 109 -22.18 -20.90 29.82
C PRO A 109 -22.75 -20.58 28.44
N VAL A 110 -23.86 -21.25 28.08
CA VAL A 110 -24.58 -20.95 26.84
C VAL A 110 -24.96 -19.49 26.88
N GLN A 111 -24.35 -18.69 26.01
CA GLN A 111 -24.59 -17.25 25.95
C GLN A 111 -26.03 -17.02 25.48
N THR A 112 -26.94 -16.78 26.41
CA THR A 112 -28.38 -16.54 26.15
C THR A 112 -28.67 -15.11 25.73
N GLU A 113 -27.72 -14.20 25.97
CA GLU A 113 -27.83 -12.78 25.59
C GLU A 113 -26.78 -12.43 24.52
N TYR A 114 -27.27 -11.99 23.38
CA TYR A 114 -26.43 -11.51 22.29
C TYR A 114 -26.38 -9.98 22.37
N PRO A 115 -25.23 -9.39 22.79
CA PRO A 115 -25.08 -7.94 22.73
C PRO A 115 -25.10 -7.49 21.27
N SER A 116 -25.72 -6.34 21.01
CA SER A 116 -25.60 -5.70 19.70
C SER A 116 -24.12 -5.53 19.34
N ASN A 117 -23.75 -5.86 18.10
CA ASN A 117 -22.38 -5.78 17.58
C ASN A 117 -21.69 -4.41 17.77
N LYS A 118 -22.48 -3.36 18.04
CA LYS A 118 -22.03 -1.97 18.10
C LYS A 118 -22.45 -1.25 19.38
N SER A 119 -22.73 -1.94 20.49
CA SER A 119 -22.77 -1.24 21.77
C SER A 119 -21.37 -0.68 22.04
N VAL A 120 -21.21 0.62 21.74
CA VAL A 120 -19.98 1.40 21.94
C VAL A 120 -19.67 1.50 23.42
N ASP A 121 -20.66 1.30 24.29
CA ASP A 121 -20.49 1.17 25.72
C ASP A 121 -20.11 -0.26 26.09
N ARG A 122 -18.90 -0.67 25.70
CA ARG A 122 -18.20 -1.62 26.56
C ARG A 122 -18.06 -0.92 27.90
N LYS A 123 -18.89 -1.29 28.89
CA LYS A 123 -18.68 -0.84 30.27
C LYS A 123 -17.20 -1.03 30.54
N PRO A 124 -16.44 0.03 30.88
CA PRO A 124 -15.01 -0.10 31.11
C PRO A 124 -14.85 -1.25 32.09
N GLN A 125 -14.15 -2.28 31.66
CA GLN A 125 -13.90 -3.44 32.50
C GLN A 125 -13.21 -2.89 33.74
N LYS A 126 -13.84 -3.01 34.91
CA LYS A 126 -13.19 -2.67 36.17
C LYS A 126 -11.92 -3.50 36.21
N LEU A 127 -10.78 -2.84 36.05
CA LEU A 127 -9.49 -3.49 36.23
C LEU A 127 -9.44 -3.96 37.68
N ASP A 128 -8.96 -5.19 37.86
CA ASP A 128 -8.67 -5.70 39.19
C ASP A 128 -7.67 -4.78 39.90
N GLU A 129 -7.79 -4.62 41.21
CA GLU A 129 -6.95 -3.70 41.99
C GLU A 129 -5.47 -4.01 41.80
N GLN A 130 -5.11 -5.28 41.64
CA GLN A 130 -3.73 -5.69 41.35
C GLN A 130 -3.21 -5.16 40.01
N CYS A 131 -4.05 -5.18 38.96
CA CYS A 131 -3.68 -4.64 37.66
C CYS A 131 -3.54 -3.12 37.68
N ILE A 132 -4.35 -2.43 38.49
CA ILE A 132 -4.24 -0.98 38.68
C ILE A 132 -2.89 -0.65 39.32
N VAL A 133 -2.54 -1.31 40.43
CA VAL A 133 -1.26 -1.12 41.12
C VAL A 133 -0.07 -1.43 40.21
N GLN A 134 -0.17 -2.47 39.37
CA GLN A 134 0.90 -2.85 38.45
C GLN A 134 1.10 -1.82 37.33
N ASN A 135 0.00 -1.28 36.78
CA ASN A 135 0.06 -0.22 35.78
C ASN A 135 0.59 1.10 36.36
N ASP A 136 0.18 1.45 37.58
CA ASP A 136 0.64 2.66 38.26
C ASP A 136 2.14 2.56 38.61
N SER A 137 2.59 1.39 39.09
CA SER A 137 4.00 1.12 39.33
C SER A 137 4.82 1.27 38.04
N TRP A 138 4.35 0.66 36.94
CA TRP A 138 5.00 0.79 35.63
C TRP A 138 5.04 2.24 35.14
N ALA A 139 3.94 2.99 35.28
CA ALA A 139 3.89 4.40 34.88
C ALA A 139 4.85 5.27 35.70
N THR A 140 5.00 4.99 36.98
CA THR A 140 5.92 5.70 37.89
C THR A 140 7.37 5.48 37.48
N ASP A 141 7.75 4.24 37.16
CA ASP A 141 9.08 3.89 36.68
C ASP A 141 9.43 4.57 35.34
N VAL A 142 8.47 4.63 34.41
CA VAL A 142 8.64 5.31 33.12
C VAL A 142 8.86 6.81 33.33
N LEU A 143 8.09 7.45 34.22
CA LEU A 143 8.24 8.87 34.52
C LEU A 143 9.56 9.20 35.22
N ALA A 144 9.99 8.35 36.16
CA ALA A 144 11.27 8.51 36.85
C ALA A 144 12.47 8.46 35.89
N ARG A 145 12.41 7.58 34.88
CA ARG A 145 13.45 7.47 33.83
C ARG A 145 13.41 8.63 32.83
N SER A 146 12.26 9.27 32.66
CA SER A 146 12.08 10.36 31.69
C SER A 146 12.55 11.73 32.18
N LYS A 147 12.87 11.89 33.48
CA LYS A 147 13.44 13.14 33.98
C LYS A 147 14.86 13.31 33.43
N PRO A 148 15.11 14.28 32.54
CA PRO A 148 16.46 14.55 32.08
C PRO A 148 17.31 14.92 33.30
N GLN A 149 18.41 14.22 33.50
CA GLN A 149 19.44 14.66 34.43
C GLN A 149 20.02 15.96 33.88
N HIS A 150 19.42 17.09 34.25
CA HIS A 150 20.08 18.39 34.20
C HIS A 150 21.15 18.40 35.29
N GLY A 151 22.26 17.71 35.00
CA GLY A 151 23.52 17.96 35.66
C GLY A 151 24.00 19.35 35.27
N GLY A 152 23.78 20.30 36.17
CA GLY A 152 24.44 21.59 36.13
C GLY A 152 25.95 21.39 36.23
N GLY A 153 26.66 21.81 35.19
CA GLY A 153 28.11 21.87 35.14
C GLY A 153 28.55 23.21 34.57
N ALA A 154 28.23 24.29 35.27
CA ALA A 154 28.93 25.56 35.09
C ALA A 154 30.24 25.49 35.90
N SER A 155 31.37 25.35 35.21
CA SER A 155 32.67 25.68 35.80
C SER A 155 33.59 26.21 34.71
N ALA A 156 33.67 27.54 34.67
CA ALA A 156 34.84 28.24 34.19
C ALA A 156 35.89 28.18 35.31
N VAL A 157 37.15 27.87 34.98
CA VAL A 157 38.37 28.56 35.42
C VAL A 157 39.57 27.87 34.79
N SER A 158 40.41 28.70 34.20
CA SER A 158 41.76 28.46 33.73
C SER A 158 42.70 28.05 34.87
N SER A 159 43.55 27.04 34.70
CA SER A 159 44.98 27.12 35.07
C SER A 159 45.77 25.97 34.44
N ALA A 160 47.02 26.27 34.10
CA ALA A 160 47.98 25.38 33.50
C ALA A 160 49.09 25.02 34.51
N PHE A 161 49.79 23.94 34.18
CA PHE A 161 51.13 23.49 34.60
C PHE A 161 51.35 22.66 35.88
N ASN A 162 52.01 21.52 35.63
CA ASN A 162 52.92 20.68 36.45
C ASN A 162 52.31 19.99 37.68
N ASN A 163 52.62 18.73 38.03
CA ASN A 163 53.90 18.03 37.97
C ASN A 163 53.71 16.50 38.17
N ALA A 164 54.81 15.77 37.97
CA ALA A 164 55.00 14.34 37.84
C ALA A 164 54.79 13.45 39.08
N SER A 165 54.70 12.14 38.78
CA SER A 165 55.18 10.95 39.53
C SER A 165 54.53 10.58 40.87
N SER A 166 53.89 9.40 40.92
CA SER A 166 54.39 8.31 41.78
C SER A 166 53.72 6.96 41.50
N SER A 167 54.55 5.93 41.59
CA SER A 167 54.32 4.49 41.50
C SER A 167 53.52 3.90 42.68
N ASN A 168 52.77 2.83 42.41
CA ASN A 168 52.59 1.59 43.22
C ASN A 168 51.65 0.68 42.40
N ASP A 169 52.11 -0.44 41.86
CA ASP A 169 52.39 -1.75 42.48
C ASP A 169 51.13 -2.60 42.78
N LEU A 170 51.31 -3.88 42.47
CA LEU A 170 50.40 -5.00 42.20
C LEU A 170 49.37 -5.35 43.29
N SER A 171 48.19 -5.82 42.87
CA SER A 171 47.62 -7.05 43.45
C SER A 171 46.54 -7.70 42.57
N LEU A 172 46.71 -8.99 42.33
CA LEU A 172 45.76 -9.94 41.75
C LEU A 172 44.80 -10.46 42.83
N GLU A 173 43.52 -10.65 42.48
CA GLU A 173 42.68 -11.86 42.67
C GLU A 173 41.17 -11.55 42.51
N PRO A 174 40.30 -12.56 42.29
CA PRO A 174 39.18 -12.51 41.35
C PRO A 174 37.81 -12.35 42.02
N GLY A 175 36.84 -11.79 41.29
CA GLY A 175 35.45 -11.69 41.75
C GLY A 175 34.48 -11.64 40.58
N GLY A 176 33.53 -12.58 40.53
CA GLY A 176 32.65 -12.90 39.42
C GLY A 176 31.88 -11.74 38.79
N GLY A 177 31.98 -11.66 37.46
CA GLY A 177 31.22 -10.75 36.60
C GLY A 177 29.94 -11.39 36.10
N GLN A 178 28.85 -10.97 36.72
CA GLN A 178 27.44 -11.15 36.40
C GLN A 178 27.13 -10.85 34.92
N MET A 179 26.33 -11.70 34.26
CA MET A 179 25.85 -11.48 32.89
C MET A 179 25.03 -10.19 32.79
N GLY A 180 25.62 -9.15 32.20
CA GLY A 180 24.92 -7.95 31.76
C GLY A 180 24.11 -8.24 30.51
N VAL A 181 22.79 -8.37 30.67
CA VAL A 181 21.83 -8.33 29.55
C VAL A 181 21.67 -6.86 29.17
N GLY A 182 22.36 -6.50 28.08
CA GLY A 182 22.55 -5.12 27.63
C GLY A 182 21.27 -4.45 27.11
N GLU A 183 21.06 -3.25 27.62
CA GLU A 183 20.56 -1.96 27.10
C GLU A 183 20.06 -1.77 25.64
N GLY A 184 19.83 -2.82 24.84
CA GLY A 184 19.39 -2.71 23.44
C GLY A 184 17.87 -2.54 23.20
N GLU A 185 17.03 -2.61 24.24
CA GLU A 185 15.57 -2.59 24.05
C GLU A 185 14.94 -1.18 24.05
N HIS A 186 15.64 -0.16 24.59
CA HIS A 186 15.07 1.19 24.75
C HIS A 186 15.06 2.02 23.45
N GLU A 187 16.02 1.79 22.55
CA GLU A 187 16.07 2.48 21.24
C GLU A 187 15.02 1.93 20.26
N ILE A 188 14.65 0.65 20.41
CA ILE A 188 13.57 0.01 19.64
C ILE A 188 12.23 0.69 19.96
N ALA A 189 11.98 1.11 21.20
CA ALA A 189 10.71 1.71 21.59
C ALA A 189 10.46 3.08 20.94
N LEU A 190 11.48 3.95 20.88
CA LEU A 190 11.37 5.29 20.28
C LEU A 190 11.23 5.24 18.75
N THR A 191 12.01 4.38 18.09
CA THR A 191 11.88 4.12 16.64
C THR A 191 10.49 3.56 16.30
N THR A 192 9.92 2.69 17.15
CA THR A 192 8.57 2.15 16.97
C THR A 192 7.48 3.23 17.02
N ILE A 193 7.63 4.27 17.86
CA ILE A 193 6.65 5.36 17.97
C ILE A 193 6.65 6.24 16.71
N GLN A 194 7.82 6.56 16.15
CA GLN A 194 7.90 7.32 14.90
C GLN A 194 7.38 6.51 13.70
N LEU A 195 7.71 5.22 13.64
CA LEU A 195 7.16 4.29 12.64
C LEU A 195 5.63 4.23 12.69
N ARG A 196 5.01 4.25 13.88
CA ARG A 196 3.54 4.30 14.02
C ARG A 196 2.93 5.62 13.53
N LYS A 197 3.63 6.74 13.67
CA LYS A 197 3.14 8.04 13.15
C LYS A 197 3.15 8.06 11.63
N ILE A 198 4.21 7.52 11.02
CA ILE A 198 4.30 7.30 9.57
C ILE A 198 3.23 6.30 9.11
N GLU A 199 3.04 5.19 9.83
CA GLU A 199 2.01 4.17 9.55
C GLU A 199 0.58 4.75 9.55
N ARG A 200 0.27 5.67 10.48
CA ARG A 200 -1.03 6.37 10.53
C ARG A 200 -1.25 7.28 9.32
N HIS A 201 -0.22 8.03 8.90
CA HIS A 201 -0.30 8.83 7.66
C HIS A 201 -0.38 7.93 6.41
N MET A 202 0.26 6.77 6.44
CA MET A 202 0.26 5.76 5.36
C MET A 202 -1.02 4.97 5.22
N SER A 203 -1.80 4.82 6.30
CA SER A 203 -3.05 4.05 6.29
C SER A 203 -4.10 4.62 5.32
N SER A 204 -4.07 5.94 5.10
CA SER A 204 -4.87 6.60 4.05
C SER A 204 -4.52 6.10 2.63
N TYR A 205 -3.24 5.86 2.37
CA TYR A 205 -2.74 5.40 1.08
C TYR A 205 -2.84 3.89 0.88
N THR A 206 -2.72 3.09 1.95
CA THR A 206 -2.94 1.64 1.87
C THR A 206 -4.41 1.31 1.61
N GLU A 207 -5.35 2.13 2.07
CA GLU A 207 -6.76 2.02 1.69
C GLU A 207 -6.95 2.28 0.18
N LEU A 208 -6.25 3.28 -0.37
CA LEU A 208 -6.22 3.55 -1.82
C LEU A 208 -5.58 2.39 -2.61
N SER A 209 -4.43 1.88 -2.16
CA SER A 209 -3.74 0.74 -2.79
C SER A 209 -4.53 -0.58 -2.72
N THR A 210 -5.19 -0.86 -1.59
CA THR A 210 -6.09 -2.03 -1.50
C THR A 210 -7.36 -1.85 -2.30
N ARG A 211 -7.85 -0.60 -2.51
CA ARG A 211 -8.90 -0.31 -3.50
C ARG A 211 -8.40 -0.56 -4.93
N PHE A 212 -7.14 -0.23 -5.26
CA PHE A 212 -6.54 -0.56 -6.56
C PHE A 212 -6.45 -2.08 -6.79
N ALA A 213 -5.93 -2.84 -5.82
CA ALA A 213 -5.87 -4.31 -5.93
C ALA A 213 -7.26 -4.97 -6.03
N ARG A 214 -8.30 -4.35 -5.45
CA ARG A 214 -9.69 -4.81 -5.58
C ARG A 214 -10.36 -4.37 -6.89
N LEU A 215 -9.99 -3.22 -7.43
CA LEU A 215 -10.50 -2.74 -8.73
C LEU A 215 -10.02 -3.65 -9.87
N GLU A 216 -8.79 -4.14 -9.82
CA GLU A 216 -8.30 -5.16 -10.76
C GLU A 216 -9.18 -6.43 -10.73
N ASP A 217 -9.56 -6.90 -9.54
CA ASP A 217 -10.37 -8.11 -9.37
C ASP A 217 -11.85 -7.91 -9.81
N VAL A 218 -12.38 -6.68 -9.66
CA VAL A 218 -13.74 -6.31 -10.10
C VAL A 218 -13.81 -6.11 -11.62
N LEU A 219 -12.80 -5.48 -12.24
CA LEU A 219 -12.75 -5.30 -13.69
C LEU A 219 -12.58 -6.63 -14.43
N VAL A 220 -11.76 -7.54 -13.90
CA VAL A 220 -11.64 -8.92 -14.43
C VAL A 220 -12.96 -9.69 -14.31
N LYS A 221 -13.74 -9.47 -13.24
CA LYS A 221 -15.08 -10.08 -13.11
C LYS A 221 -16.14 -9.46 -14.04
N ALA A 222 -16.08 -8.15 -14.27
CA ALA A 222 -17.00 -7.47 -15.17
C ALA A 222 -16.76 -7.85 -16.64
N ALA A 223 -15.50 -8.00 -17.06
CA ALA A 223 -15.15 -8.41 -18.42
C ALA A 223 -15.55 -9.86 -18.75
N ASN A 224 -15.58 -10.75 -17.75
CA ASN A 224 -15.99 -12.15 -17.92
C ASN A 224 -17.51 -12.38 -17.83
N GLY A 225 -18.30 -11.35 -17.50
CA GLY A 225 -19.73 -11.48 -17.19
C GLY A 225 -20.70 -10.92 -18.23
N ALA A 226 -20.23 -10.27 -19.31
CA ALA A 226 -21.11 -9.59 -20.25
C ALA A 226 -20.78 -9.93 -21.71
N GLN A 227 -21.36 -11.01 -22.22
CA GLN A 227 -21.71 -11.10 -23.64
C GLN A 227 -23.13 -10.55 -23.79
N THR A 228 -23.26 -9.25 -24.02
CA THR A 228 -24.48 -8.66 -24.58
C THR A 228 -24.11 -7.75 -25.75
N PRO A 229 -24.83 -7.83 -26.88
CA PRO A 229 -24.53 -7.06 -28.07
C PRO A 229 -24.99 -5.61 -27.88
N PHE A 230 -24.05 -4.66 -27.95
CA PHE A 230 -24.37 -3.23 -28.02
C PHE A 230 -24.33 -2.74 -29.48
N PRO A 231 -25.28 -1.88 -29.89
CA PRO A 231 -25.31 -1.29 -31.22
C PRO A 231 -24.30 -0.13 -31.34
N GLN A 232 -23.55 -0.12 -32.44
CA GLN A 232 -22.67 0.98 -32.83
C GLN A 232 -23.49 2.16 -33.37
N SER A 233 -23.34 3.32 -32.75
CA SER A 233 -23.66 4.61 -33.36
C SER A 233 -22.46 5.55 -33.16
N GLN A 234 -21.76 5.85 -34.25
CA GLN A 234 -20.71 6.87 -34.31
C GLN A 234 -21.33 8.23 -34.68
N PRO A 235 -20.88 9.34 -34.08
CA PRO A 235 -21.14 10.67 -34.62
C PRO A 235 -20.09 10.99 -35.71
N GLN A 236 -20.57 11.32 -36.91
CA GLN A 236 -19.75 11.91 -37.96
C GLN A 236 -19.49 13.38 -37.62
N PHE A 237 -18.20 13.77 -37.61
CA PHE A 237 -17.79 15.17 -37.67
C PHE A 237 -17.23 15.45 -39.06
N ASP A 238 -17.91 16.34 -39.78
CA ASP A 238 -17.45 16.90 -41.05
C ASP A 238 -16.21 17.76 -40.83
N HIS A 239 -15.09 17.38 -41.45
CA HIS A 239 -13.92 18.23 -41.60
C HIS A 239 -13.79 18.66 -43.06
N ALA A 240 -13.89 19.98 -43.27
CA ALA A 240 -13.66 20.66 -44.54
C ALA A 240 -12.17 20.60 -44.97
N PRO A 241 -11.85 20.62 -46.27
CA PRO A 241 -10.48 20.52 -46.76
C PRO A 241 -9.78 21.89 -46.68
N TYR A 242 -8.76 21.99 -45.83
CA TYR A 242 -7.77 23.07 -45.92
C TYR A 242 -6.64 22.63 -46.84
N THR A 243 -6.59 23.24 -48.03
CA THR A 243 -5.43 23.28 -48.91
C THR A 243 -4.24 23.92 -48.19
N ARG A 244 -3.25 23.10 -47.80
CA ARG A 244 -1.94 23.57 -47.35
C ARG A 244 -1.06 23.86 -48.56
N SER A 245 -0.71 25.13 -48.72
CA SER A 245 0.36 25.59 -49.61
C SER A 245 1.69 24.95 -49.22
N ALA A 246 2.42 24.50 -50.23
CA ALA A 246 3.76 23.97 -50.12
C ALA A 246 4.73 25.07 -49.66
N THR A 247 5.40 24.85 -48.53
CA THR A 247 6.55 25.64 -48.11
C THR A 247 7.81 24.80 -48.21
N SER A 248 8.79 25.42 -48.84
CA SER A 248 10.14 25.00 -49.19
C SER A 248 10.87 24.10 -48.20
N ILE A 249 11.59 23.15 -48.81
CA ILE A 249 12.60 22.26 -48.23
C ILE A 249 13.61 23.09 -47.44
N SER A 250 13.60 22.95 -46.12
CA SER A 250 14.67 23.41 -45.24
C SER A 250 15.52 22.22 -44.83
N THR A 251 16.82 22.40 -45.03
CA THR A 251 17.95 21.51 -44.75
C THR A 251 17.86 20.82 -43.38
N PRO A 252 18.18 19.51 -43.26
CA PRO A 252 18.22 18.85 -41.97
C PRO A 252 19.39 19.41 -41.14
N ALA A 253 19.07 20.14 -40.07
CA ALA A 253 20.03 20.45 -39.04
C ALA A 253 20.45 19.13 -38.37
N ALA A 254 21.74 18.79 -38.47
CA ALA A 254 22.32 17.70 -37.71
C ALA A 254 22.19 18.03 -36.23
N TYR A 255 21.26 17.37 -35.54
CA TYR A 255 21.19 17.39 -34.08
C TYR A 255 22.44 16.68 -33.56
N ILE A 256 23.41 17.48 -33.11
CA ILE A 256 24.53 17.00 -32.31
C ILE A 256 23.91 16.51 -30.99
N THR A 257 23.77 15.20 -30.83
CA THR A 257 23.48 14.57 -29.54
C THR A 257 24.62 14.90 -28.60
N LEU A 258 24.46 15.94 -27.80
CA LEU A 258 25.41 16.29 -26.76
C LEU A 258 25.48 15.12 -25.77
N PRO A 259 26.67 14.62 -25.42
CA PRO A 259 26.82 13.54 -24.45
C PRO A 259 26.25 14.03 -23.11
N VAL A 260 25.24 13.31 -22.60
CA VAL A 260 24.69 13.54 -21.27
C VAL A 260 25.85 13.38 -20.27
N PRO A 261 26.16 14.39 -19.43
CA PRO A 261 27.26 14.27 -18.48
C PRO A 261 27.01 13.12 -17.51
N PRO A 262 28.06 12.39 -17.07
CA PRO A 262 27.92 11.35 -16.07
C PRO A 262 27.26 11.95 -14.82
N MET A 263 26.20 11.31 -14.34
CA MET A 263 25.46 11.71 -13.15
C MET A 263 26.40 11.65 -11.94
N SER A 264 27.04 12.77 -11.63
CA SER A 264 27.92 12.89 -10.47
C SER A 264 27.02 12.96 -9.24
N LEU A 265 27.16 12.01 -8.31
CA LEU A 265 26.53 12.15 -6.99
C LEU A 265 26.95 13.51 -6.39
N THR A 266 26.11 14.13 -5.59
CA THR A 266 26.49 15.33 -4.83
C THR A 266 27.47 14.88 -3.75
N HIS A 267 28.77 14.91 -4.09
CA HIS A 267 29.84 14.32 -3.28
C HIS A 267 30.12 15.16 -2.03
N GLY A 268 29.39 14.89 -0.95
CA GLY A 268 29.98 15.04 0.37
C GLY A 268 31.18 14.09 0.49
N ARG A 269 32.19 14.48 1.26
CA ARG A 269 33.41 13.69 1.47
C ARG A 269 33.05 12.28 1.99
N SER A 270 33.09 11.28 1.12
CA SER A 270 32.73 9.89 1.47
C SER A 270 33.70 9.35 2.51
N ILE A 271 33.17 8.73 3.57
CA ILE A 271 33.97 8.04 4.57
C ILE A 271 34.67 6.84 3.90
N PRO A 272 36.01 6.73 3.93
CA PRO A 272 36.71 5.61 3.33
C PRO A 272 36.36 4.30 4.06
N ALA A 273 36.26 3.20 3.32
CA ALA A 273 35.86 1.89 3.86
C ALA A 273 36.75 1.42 5.04
N SER A 274 38.01 1.88 5.10
CA SER A 274 38.96 1.59 6.18
C SER A 274 38.58 2.20 7.53
N GLU A 275 37.74 3.23 7.55
CA GLU A 275 37.28 3.89 8.79
C GLU A 275 36.03 3.21 9.39
N ILE A 276 35.35 2.34 8.62
CA ILE A 276 34.12 1.67 9.05
C ILE A 276 34.46 0.31 9.67
N SER A 277 33.85 -0.01 10.82
CA SER A 277 34.03 -1.31 11.46
C SER A 277 33.61 -2.46 10.52
N PRO A 278 34.43 -3.52 10.33
CA PRO A 278 34.12 -4.63 9.42
C PRO A 278 32.78 -5.33 9.69
N GLN A 279 32.28 -5.28 10.93
CA GLN A 279 30.99 -5.88 11.30
C GLN A 279 29.79 -5.07 10.78
N ASN A 280 29.98 -3.76 10.60
CA ASN A 280 28.96 -2.83 10.17
C ASN A 280 29.13 -2.40 8.71
N LEU A 281 30.27 -2.70 8.09
CA LEU A 281 30.57 -2.38 6.71
C LEU A 281 29.70 -3.18 5.74
N VAL A 282 29.01 -2.48 4.86
CA VAL A 282 28.33 -3.04 3.69
C VAL A 282 28.76 -2.24 2.47
N VAL A 283 29.22 -2.94 1.44
CA VAL A 283 29.48 -2.33 0.14
C VAL A 283 28.24 -2.50 -0.73
N LEU A 284 27.65 -1.39 -1.16
CA LEU A 284 26.48 -1.36 -2.04
C LEU A 284 26.86 -0.78 -3.39
N THR A 285 26.42 -1.41 -4.48
CA THR A 285 26.64 -0.90 -5.84
C THR A 285 25.48 0.03 -6.25
N LEU A 286 25.78 1.30 -6.51
CA LEU A 286 24.84 2.35 -6.92
C LEU A 286 25.11 2.73 -8.39
N GLY A 287 24.56 1.94 -9.33
CA GLY A 287 24.94 2.09 -10.74
C GLY A 287 26.33 1.51 -10.98
N ASP A 288 27.27 2.36 -11.38
CA ASP A 288 28.67 1.96 -11.63
C ASP A 288 29.60 2.28 -10.46
N GLU A 289 29.07 2.85 -9.38
CA GLU A 289 29.85 3.26 -8.20
C GLU A 289 29.61 2.31 -7.03
N GLU A 290 30.68 1.97 -6.30
CA GLU A 290 30.60 1.23 -5.05
C GLU A 290 30.61 2.19 -3.86
N LEU A 291 29.60 2.08 -3.00
CA LEU A 291 29.48 2.88 -1.78
C LEU A 291 29.69 2.00 -0.55
N ALA A 292 30.71 2.33 0.24
CA ALA A 292 30.93 1.76 1.56
C ALA A 292 30.00 2.43 2.58
N VAL A 293 29.12 1.63 3.20
CA VAL A 293 28.06 2.09 4.11
C VAL A 293 28.25 1.45 5.48
N ASP A 294 28.15 2.25 6.54
CA ASP A 294 28.03 1.74 7.90
C ASP A 294 26.53 1.50 8.20
N ARG A 295 26.17 0.23 8.44
CA ARG A 295 24.79 -0.20 8.77
C ARG A 295 24.14 0.62 9.88
N THR A 296 24.92 1.03 10.87
CA THR A 296 24.41 1.70 12.07
C THR A 296 24.08 3.17 11.82
N THR A 297 24.64 3.77 10.77
CA THR A 297 24.47 5.19 10.45
C THR A 297 23.31 5.47 9.50
N VAL A 298 22.65 4.43 8.96
CA VAL A 298 21.58 4.61 7.98
C VAL A 298 20.33 5.19 8.66
N PRO A 299 19.89 6.41 8.29
CA PRO A 299 18.76 7.05 8.94
C PRO A 299 17.45 6.36 8.58
N ASP A 300 16.40 6.65 9.35
CA ASP A 300 15.04 6.25 8.98
C ASP A 300 14.62 6.88 7.64
N PRO A 301 13.78 6.20 6.85
CA PRO A 301 13.35 6.72 5.57
C PRO A 301 12.64 8.07 5.77
N PRO A 302 13.01 9.11 5.01
CA PRO A 302 12.42 10.43 5.16
C PRO A 302 10.94 10.39 4.71
N SER A 303 10.08 11.11 5.44
CA SER A 303 8.65 11.19 5.15
C SER A 303 8.33 12.21 4.05
N ILE A 304 8.85 11.97 2.84
CA ILE A 304 8.65 12.86 1.68
C ILE A 304 7.36 12.50 0.94
N VAL A 305 6.68 13.52 0.41
CA VAL A 305 5.46 13.35 -0.39
C VAL A 305 5.57 14.19 -1.66
N PHE A 306 5.43 13.54 -2.82
CA PHE A 306 5.50 14.18 -4.15
C PHE A 306 4.13 14.32 -4.83
N SER A 307 3.03 14.23 -4.09
CA SER A 307 1.67 14.25 -4.67
C SER A 307 1.32 15.56 -5.39
N HIS A 308 2.02 16.64 -5.08
CA HIS A 308 1.79 17.98 -5.62
C HIS A 308 2.93 18.49 -6.50
N ASP A 309 4.03 17.75 -6.60
CA ASP A 309 5.23 18.17 -7.32
C ASP A 309 5.93 16.94 -7.91
N LEU A 310 5.45 16.49 -9.07
CA LEU A 310 6.06 15.37 -9.78
C LEU A 310 7.37 15.75 -10.46
N SER A 311 7.58 17.02 -10.80
CA SER A 311 8.85 17.49 -11.32
C SER A 311 9.97 17.31 -10.29
N ALA A 312 9.70 17.62 -9.00
CA ALA A 312 10.63 17.30 -7.92
C ALA A 312 10.85 15.78 -7.75
N LEU A 313 9.83 14.95 -7.98
CA LEU A 313 10.02 13.49 -7.99
C LEU A 313 10.96 13.05 -9.11
N PHE A 314 10.81 13.58 -10.33
CA PHE A 314 11.65 13.24 -11.47
C PHE A 314 13.12 13.59 -11.19
N ALA A 315 13.39 14.78 -10.63
CA ALA A 315 14.72 15.16 -10.20
C ALA A 315 15.25 14.24 -9.07
N ALA A 316 14.45 14.06 -8.01
CA ALA A 316 14.82 13.26 -6.83
C ALA A 316 15.03 11.76 -7.15
N TRP A 317 14.43 11.26 -8.22
CA TRP A 317 14.61 9.88 -8.66
C TRP A 317 16.06 9.58 -9.07
N HIS A 318 16.72 10.55 -9.71
CA HIS A 318 18.09 10.43 -10.20
C HIS A 318 19.11 11.11 -9.29
N CYS A 319 18.73 12.20 -8.61
CA CYS A 319 19.59 12.99 -7.73
C CYS A 319 18.78 13.44 -6.51
N SER A 320 19.08 12.91 -5.31
CA SER A 320 18.35 13.27 -4.09
C SER A 320 19.28 13.41 -2.90
N ASP A 321 19.12 14.49 -2.17
CA ASP A 321 19.77 14.73 -0.88
C ASP A 321 18.84 14.41 0.29
N ALA A 322 17.67 13.83 0.03
CA ALA A 322 16.70 13.59 1.08
C ALA A 322 17.05 12.39 1.97
N LEU A 323 17.78 11.43 1.42
CA LEU A 323 18.46 10.38 2.17
C LEU A 323 19.95 10.59 2.03
N VAL A 324 20.64 10.96 3.11
CA VAL A 324 22.09 11.13 3.11
C VAL A 324 22.70 9.99 3.92
N VAL A 325 23.64 9.27 3.32
CA VAL A 325 24.40 8.19 3.97
C VAL A 325 25.88 8.48 3.78
N ASN A 326 26.65 8.56 4.87
CA ASN A 326 28.08 8.92 4.83
C ASN A 326 28.36 10.21 4.04
N GLY A 327 27.48 11.21 4.17
CA GLY A 327 27.58 12.47 3.46
C GLY A 327 27.18 12.43 1.97
N CYS A 328 26.80 11.27 1.45
CA CYS A 328 26.39 11.09 0.05
C CYS A 328 24.85 11.10 -0.05
N GLY A 329 24.30 11.96 -0.91
CA GLY A 329 22.88 11.94 -1.27
C GLY A 329 22.54 10.67 -2.05
N ILE A 330 21.50 9.95 -1.62
CA ILE A 330 21.07 8.68 -2.21
C ILE A 330 19.80 8.90 -3.05
N PRO A 331 19.88 8.72 -4.39
CA PRO A 331 18.72 8.78 -5.27
C PRO A 331 17.61 7.80 -4.86
N ILE A 332 16.34 8.20 -5.06
CA ILE A 332 15.17 7.42 -4.62
C ILE A 332 15.16 6.01 -5.23
N LYS A 333 15.62 5.85 -6.48
CA LYS A 333 15.68 4.54 -7.15
C LYS A 333 16.51 3.49 -6.39
N TYR A 334 17.47 3.90 -5.56
CA TYR A 334 18.35 3.02 -4.80
C TYR A 334 17.91 2.75 -3.36
N TRP A 335 16.86 3.41 -2.86
CA TRP A 335 16.34 3.18 -1.51
C TRP A 335 16.02 1.72 -1.16
N PRO A 336 15.57 0.85 -2.09
CA PRO A 336 15.39 -0.57 -1.79
C PRO A 336 16.69 -1.25 -1.30
N LEU A 337 17.86 -0.80 -1.73
CA LEU A 337 19.16 -1.36 -1.30
C LEU A 337 19.46 -1.07 0.17
N PHE A 338 18.89 -0.02 0.75
CA PHE A 338 19.11 0.35 2.15
C PHE A 338 18.06 -0.25 3.08
N TYR A 339 16.80 -0.30 2.64
CA TYR A 339 15.70 -0.66 3.55
C TYR A 339 15.19 -2.10 3.41
N HIS A 340 15.51 -2.81 2.32
CA HIS A 340 15.09 -4.22 2.21
C HIS A 340 15.61 -5.07 3.36
N ALA A 341 14.73 -5.88 3.96
CA ALA A 341 15.07 -6.75 5.08
C ALA A 341 16.23 -7.72 4.77
N LYS A 342 16.38 -8.14 3.51
CA LYS A 342 17.48 -9.02 3.06
C LYS A 342 18.87 -8.40 3.23
N ASN A 343 18.98 -7.07 3.33
CA ASN A 343 20.26 -6.38 3.43
C ASN A 343 20.67 -6.14 4.90
N GLY A 344 19.79 -6.44 5.86
CA GLY A 344 20.10 -6.41 7.29
C GLY A 344 20.40 -5.03 7.89
N ILE A 345 20.16 -3.94 7.15
CA ILE A 345 20.45 -2.57 7.60
C ILE A 345 19.36 -2.06 8.54
N LYS A 346 18.10 -1.98 8.08
CA LYS A 346 16.98 -1.47 8.89
C LYS A 346 15.67 -2.22 8.62
N GLY A 347 15.43 -3.27 9.40
CA GLY A 347 14.25 -4.12 9.25
C GLY A 347 12.94 -3.37 9.50
N GLY A 348 11.91 -3.66 8.70
CA GLY A 348 10.55 -3.15 8.93
C GLY A 348 10.20 -1.84 8.21
N ALA A 349 11.15 -0.89 8.11
CA ALA A 349 10.95 0.40 7.45
C ALA A 349 10.48 0.26 5.99
N TRP A 350 11.02 -0.73 5.27
CA TRP A 350 10.64 -1.00 3.88
C TRP A 350 9.16 -1.31 3.68
N LYS A 351 8.48 -1.93 4.65
CA LYS A 351 7.05 -2.27 4.48
C LYS A 351 6.18 -1.03 4.31
N ALA A 352 6.50 0.05 5.02
CA ALA A 352 5.80 1.32 4.88
C ALA A 352 6.14 2.00 3.56
N LEU A 353 7.42 2.00 3.20
CA LEU A 353 7.94 2.69 2.02
C LEU A 353 7.60 1.99 0.69
N GLN A 354 7.51 0.66 0.68
CA GLN A 354 7.39 -0.15 -0.54
C GLN A 354 6.23 0.28 -1.43
N THR A 355 5.07 0.59 -0.84
CA THR A 355 3.89 1.01 -1.59
C THR A 355 4.10 2.37 -2.25
N ILE A 356 4.64 3.34 -1.51
CA ILE A 356 4.88 4.68 -2.05
C ILE A 356 5.96 4.62 -3.13
N TRP A 357 7.07 3.95 -2.83
CA TRP A 357 8.19 3.80 -3.75
C TRP A 357 7.77 3.10 -5.04
N GLY A 358 6.92 2.06 -4.95
CA GLY A 358 6.36 1.39 -6.13
C GLY A 358 5.52 2.32 -6.99
N ASN A 359 4.73 3.20 -6.38
CA ASN A 359 3.94 4.19 -7.11
C ASN A 359 4.84 5.25 -7.78
N TRP A 360 5.85 5.76 -7.06
CA TRP A 360 6.83 6.68 -7.62
C TRP A 360 7.56 6.08 -8.80
N LYS A 361 8.05 4.85 -8.64
CA LYS A 361 8.70 4.09 -9.70
C LYS A 361 7.84 4.04 -10.96
N PHE A 362 6.55 3.72 -10.82
CA PHE A 362 5.67 3.63 -11.98
C PHE A 362 5.48 4.95 -12.71
N VAL A 363 5.38 6.07 -11.98
CA VAL A 363 5.23 7.38 -12.62
C VAL A 363 6.53 7.80 -13.31
N VAL A 364 7.68 7.55 -12.69
CA VAL A 364 8.97 7.89 -13.29
C VAL A 364 9.27 7.02 -14.50
N GLU A 365 9.03 5.71 -14.43
CA GLU A 365 9.17 4.81 -15.60
C GLU A 365 8.28 5.27 -16.75
N GLU A 366 7.04 5.71 -16.50
CA GLU A 366 6.22 6.30 -17.56
C GLU A 366 6.85 7.57 -18.13
N ARG A 367 7.28 8.50 -17.28
CA ARG A 367 7.93 9.75 -17.70
C ARG A 367 9.17 9.49 -18.56
N GLU A 368 9.95 8.46 -18.27
CA GLU A 368 11.13 8.08 -19.05
C GLU A 368 10.81 7.62 -20.49
N HIS A 369 9.54 7.33 -20.82
CA HIS A 369 9.12 7.07 -22.21
C HIS A 369 8.94 8.35 -23.05
N PHE A 370 8.98 9.52 -22.41
CA PHE A 370 8.87 10.82 -23.06
C PHE A 370 10.23 11.49 -23.16
N GLU A 371 10.43 12.26 -24.23
CA GLU A 371 11.70 12.97 -24.47
C GLU A 371 11.97 14.09 -23.46
N SER A 372 10.91 14.68 -22.92
CA SER A 372 10.95 15.82 -21.99
C SER A 372 9.82 15.76 -20.96
N ASP A 373 9.97 16.53 -19.88
CA ASP A 373 8.91 16.71 -18.88
C ASP A 373 7.67 17.37 -19.51
N ASP A 374 7.86 18.32 -20.41
CA ASP A 374 6.78 19.02 -21.11
C ASP A 374 5.96 18.03 -21.96
N ALA A 375 6.61 17.14 -22.71
CA ALA A 375 5.92 16.12 -23.50
C ALA A 375 5.13 15.13 -22.62
N PHE A 376 5.65 14.80 -21.43
CA PHE A 376 4.90 14.03 -20.43
C PHE A 376 3.66 14.81 -19.98
N TRP A 377 3.81 16.09 -19.64
CA TRP A 377 2.68 16.90 -19.19
C TRP A 377 1.64 17.14 -20.28
N ASP A 378 2.03 17.28 -21.55
CA ASP A 378 1.09 17.35 -22.67
C ASP A 378 0.21 16.10 -22.74
N ALA A 379 0.80 14.91 -22.53
CA ALA A 379 0.05 13.64 -22.52
C ALA A 379 -0.82 13.47 -21.25
N TYR A 380 -0.40 14.07 -20.13
CA TYR A 380 -1.03 13.99 -18.81
C TYR A 380 -1.64 15.32 -18.34
N SER A 381 -2.18 16.10 -19.28
CA SER A 381 -2.99 17.28 -19.00
C SER A 381 -4.40 17.15 -19.55
N ALA A 382 -5.36 17.82 -18.91
CA ALA A 382 -6.73 17.95 -19.40
C ALA A 382 -7.14 19.43 -19.26
N ASN A 383 -7.55 20.04 -20.38
CA ASN A 383 -7.89 21.47 -20.45
C ASN A 383 -6.74 22.35 -19.93
N ASP A 384 -5.53 22.14 -20.45
CA ASP A 384 -4.31 22.86 -20.07
C ASP A 384 -3.94 22.80 -18.57
N THR A 385 -4.56 21.88 -17.83
CA THR A 385 -4.30 21.64 -16.41
C THR A 385 -3.71 20.25 -16.25
N HIS A 386 -2.55 20.17 -15.58
CA HIS A 386 -1.90 18.89 -15.29
C HIS A 386 -2.81 18.00 -14.44
N LEU A 387 -2.88 16.72 -14.79
CA LEU A 387 -3.64 15.74 -14.00
C LEU A 387 -3.01 15.57 -12.62
N ASP A 388 -3.84 15.37 -11.60
CA ASP A 388 -3.33 15.09 -10.26
C ASP A 388 -2.60 13.72 -10.21
N TYR A 389 -1.69 13.58 -9.24
CA TYR A 389 -0.89 12.36 -9.05
C TYR A 389 -1.74 11.08 -8.98
N THR A 390 -2.90 11.14 -8.32
CA THR A 390 -3.78 9.97 -8.17
C THR A 390 -4.46 9.58 -9.48
N THR A 391 -4.78 10.56 -10.33
CA THR A 391 -5.40 10.40 -11.63
C THR A 391 -4.39 9.85 -12.63
N ILE A 392 -3.15 10.34 -12.59
CA ILE A 392 -2.03 9.77 -13.36
C ILE A 392 -1.84 8.29 -12.98
N LEU A 393 -1.70 7.97 -11.69
CA LEU A 393 -1.55 6.59 -11.23
C LEU A 393 -2.70 5.69 -11.67
N LYS A 394 -3.94 6.18 -11.58
CA LYS A 394 -5.12 5.43 -12.02
C LYS A 394 -5.06 5.17 -13.52
N ARG A 395 -4.79 6.19 -14.34
CA ARG A 395 -4.65 6.05 -15.80
C ARG A 395 -3.55 5.05 -16.16
N LEU A 396 -2.41 5.08 -15.47
CA LEU A 396 -1.33 4.10 -15.65
C LEU A 396 -1.73 2.68 -15.26
N ALA A 397 -2.52 2.51 -14.21
CA ALA A 397 -3.05 1.21 -13.82
C ALA A 397 -4.03 0.69 -14.88
N ASP A 398 -4.97 1.53 -15.34
CA ASP A 398 -5.95 1.18 -16.35
C ASP A 398 -5.28 0.83 -17.71
N ASN A 399 -4.25 1.59 -18.11
CA ASN A 399 -3.45 1.31 -19.30
C ASN A 399 -2.74 -0.05 -19.19
N ARG A 400 -2.10 -0.34 -18.06
CA ARG A 400 -1.43 -1.64 -17.84
C ARG A 400 -2.40 -2.81 -17.81
N ALA A 401 -3.57 -2.64 -17.19
CA ALA A 401 -4.61 -3.65 -17.20
C ALA A 401 -5.08 -3.91 -18.63
N SER A 402 -5.33 -2.85 -19.41
CA SER A 402 -5.74 -2.95 -20.82
C SER A 402 -4.67 -3.63 -21.68
N GLN A 403 -3.40 -3.22 -21.54
CA GLN A 403 -2.28 -3.84 -22.24
C GLN A 403 -2.10 -5.31 -21.83
N ALA A 404 -2.29 -5.65 -20.55
CA ALA A 404 -2.20 -7.03 -20.10
C ALA A 404 -3.31 -7.90 -20.73
N GLN A 405 -4.52 -7.37 -20.89
CA GLN A 405 -5.60 -8.06 -21.60
C GLN A 405 -5.28 -8.21 -23.09
N GLN A 406 -4.74 -7.17 -23.73
CA GLN A 406 -4.31 -7.24 -25.12
C GLN A 406 -3.22 -8.30 -25.31
N ASP A 407 -2.21 -8.33 -24.43
CA ASP A 407 -1.15 -9.33 -24.45
C ASP A 407 -1.71 -10.74 -24.27
N VAL A 408 -2.68 -10.96 -23.36
CA VAL A 408 -3.35 -12.26 -23.21
C VAL A 408 -4.05 -12.65 -24.50
N HIS A 409 -4.83 -11.74 -25.09
CA HIS A 409 -5.52 -11.98 -26.36
C HIS A 409 -4.51 -12.34 -27.47
N ASP A 410 -3.40 -11.63 -27.55
CA ASP A 410 -2.36 -11.83 -28.56
C ASP A 410 -1.65 -13.18 -28.38
N VAL A 411 -1.32 -13.55 -27.14
CA VAL A 411 -0.76 -14.88 -26.82
C VAL A 411 -1.75 -15.98 -27.20
N MET A 412 -3.03 -15.83 -26.82
CA MET A 412 -4.07 -16.81 -27.15
C MET A 412 -4.22 -16.95 -28.67
N LEU A 413 -4.20 -15.84 -29.42
CA LEU A 413 -4.22 -15.88 -30.87
C LEU A 413 -2.95 -16.54 -31.45
N PHE A 414 -1.78 -16.27 -30.87
CA PHE A 414 -0.52 -16.81 -31.36
C PHE A 414 -0.45 -18.34 -31.19
N PHE A 415 -0.83 -18.85 -30.02
CA PHE A 415 -0.80 -20.27 -29.67
C PHE A 415 -2.15 -20.99 -29.84
N ASN A 416 -3.05 -20.47 -30.69
CA ASN A 416 -4.33 -21.09 -31.02
C ASN A 416 -5.22 -21.43 -29.81
N GLY A 417 -5.20 -20.58 -28.78
CA GLY A 417 -5.98 -20.70 -27.56
C GLY A 417 -5.35 -21.60 -26.49
N ASP A 418 -4.14 -22.14 -26.72
CA ASP A 418 -3.48 -23.06 -25.79
C ASP A 418 -2.17 -22.48 -25.24
N LEU A 419 -2.18 -22.04 -23.98
CA LEU A 419 -0.99 -21.56 -23.29
C LEU A 419 0.02 -22.68 -22.94
N SER A 420 -0.37 -23.95 -23.04
CA SER A 420 0.49 -25.11 -22.84
C SER A 420 1.15 -25.61 -24.12
N HIS A 421 0.97 -24.90 -25.23
CA HIS A 421 1.51 -25.26 -26.53
C HIS A 421 3.03 -25.53 -26.48
N PRO A 422 3.56 -26.59 -27.14
CA PRO A 422 4.98 -26.96 -27.07
C PRO A 422 5.93 -25.82 -27.42
N ASN A 423 5.59 -25.00 -28.42
CA ASN A 423 6.37 -23.82 -28.82
C ASN A 423 6.46 -22.72 -27.74
N ALA A 424 5.56 -22.70 -26.75
CA ALA A 424 5.68 -21.79 -25.61
C ALA A 424 6.77 -22.23 -24.63
N ASN A 425 7.35 -23.43 -24.79
CA ASN A 425 8.43 -23.99 -23.97
C ASN A 425 8.15 -23.89 -22.46
N GLY A 426 6.89 -24.11 -22.06
CA GLY A 426 6.45 -24.02 -20.67
C GLY A 426 6.45 -22.59 -20.08
N ALA A 427 6.67 -21.52 -20.86
CA ALA A 427 6.77 -20.15 -20.38
C ALA A 427 5.55 -19.68 -19.58
N PHE A 428 4.36 -20.19 -19.91
CA PHE A 428 3.09 -19.88 -19.26
C PHE A 428 2.64 -20.94 -18.25
N THR A 429 3.56 -21.77 -17.77
CA THR A 429 3.29 -22.79 -16.75
C THR A 429 4.14 -22.56 -15.51
N TYR A 430 3.66 -23.05 -14.37
CA TYR A 430 4.41 -23.07 -13.12
C TYR A 430 4.18 -24.39 -12.38
N THR A 431 5.17 -24.83 -11.62
CA THR A 431 5.06 -26.03 -10.80
C THR A 431 4.55 -25.69 -9.40
N SER A 432 3.54 -26.42 -8.95
CA SER A 432 2.98 -26.33 -7.62
C SER A 432 2.95 -27.74 -7.03
N GLY A 433 3.95 -28.04 -6.18
CA GLY A 433 4.20 -29.40 -5.70
C GLY A 433 4.62 -30.32 -6.85
N LYS A 434 3.89 -31.42 -7.05
CA LYS A 434 4.12 -32.39 -8.14
C LYS A 434 3.31 -32.08 -9.41
N THR A 435 2.55 -30.99 -9.42
CA THR A 435 1.65 -30.65 -10.53
C THR A 435 2.12 -29.42 -11.27
N THR A 436 2.08 -29.47 -12.60
CA THR A 436 2.28 -28.30 -13.47
C THR A 436 0.93 -27.65 -13.72
N LYS A 437 0.85 -26.32 -13.57
CA LYS A 437 -0.37 -25.53 -13.76
C LYS A 437 -0.11 -24.43 -14.78
N VAL A 438 -1.11 -24.14 -15.60
CA VAL A 438 -1.10 -23.01 -16.54
C VAL A 438 -1.41 -21.71 -15.79
N LEU A 439 -0.74 -20.63 -16.16
CA LEU A 439 -1.01 -19.29 -15.62
C LEU A 439 -2.39 -18.81 -16.06
N THR A 440 -3.14 -18.22 -15.13
CA THR A 440 -4.50 -17.72 -15.40
C THR A 440 -4.62 -16.20 -15.26
N LYS A 441 -3.68 -15.56 -14.57
CA LYS A 441 -3.72 -14.12 -14.31
C LYS A 441 -3.17 -13.34 -15.50
N ALA A 442 -3.95 -12.39 -16.01
CA ALA A 442 -3.57 -11.59 -17.17
C ALA A 442 -2.22 -10.88 -16.99
N GLY A 443 -1.96 -10.27 -15.82
CA GLY A 443 -0.69 -9.62 -15.54
C GLY A 443 0.52 -10.57 -15.56
N ASP A 444 0.36 -11.81 -15.11
CA ASP A 444 1.46 -12.80 -15.12
C ASP A 444 1.70 -13.33 -16.54
N ILE A 445 0.62 -13.59 -17.30
CA ILE A 445 0.68 -14.00 -18.70
C ILE A 445 1.34 -12.91 -19.55
N SER A 446 0.91 -11.66 -19.41
CA SER A 446 1.48 -10.49 -20.11
C SER A 446 2.99 -10.34 -19.86
N LYS A 447 3.43 -10.44 -18.60
CA LYS A 447 4.87 -10.41 -18.26
C LYS A 447 5.64 -11.53 -18.92
N LYS A 448 5.12 -12.77 -18.87
CA LYS A 448 5.75 -13.93 -19.51
C LYS A 448 5.77 -13.81 -21.02
N TRP A 449 4.74 -13.22 -21.63
CA TRP A 449 4.67 -13.00 -23.07
C TRP A 449 5.75 -12.05 -23.56
N ARG A 450 5.87 -10.87 -22.93
CA ARG A 450 6.90 -9.90 -23.30
C ARG A 450 8.31 -10.45 -23.09
N ALA A 451 8.52 -11.19 -21.99
CA ALA A 451 9.79 -11.88 -21.76
C ALA A 451 10.08 -12.96 -22.81
N LEU A 452 9.06 -13.70 -23.25
CA LEU A 452 9.20 -14.71 -24.32
C LEU A 452 9.55 -14.05 -25.66
N LEU A 453 8.90 -12.93 -26.01
CA LEU A 453 9.23 -12.14 -27.20
C LEU A 453 10.66 -11.59 -27.15
N GLY A 454 11.11 -11.08 -25.99
CA GLY A 454 12.47 -10.57 -25.83
C GLY A 454 13.56 -11.65 -25.85
N SER A 455 13.24 -12.88 -25.43
CA SER A 455 14.21 -13.99 -25.36
C SER A 455 14.22 -14.89 -26.59
N ASN A 456 13.11 -14.96 -27.34
CA ASN A 456 12.97 -15.81 -28.52
C ASN A 456 12.66 -14.97 -29.76
N THR A 457 13.70 -14.63 -30.52
CA THR A 457 13.63 -13.82 -31.74
C THR A 457 12.76 -14.44 -32.83
N LEU A 458 12.68 -15.78 -32.91
CA LEU A 458 11.83 -16.47 -33.89
C LEU A 458 10.35 -16.27 -33.56
N ILE A 459 9.97 -16.38 -32.29
CA ILE A 459 8.59 -16.13 -31.85
C ILE A 459 8.23 -14.66 -32.06
N ALA A 460 9.14 -13.73 -31.74
CA ALA A 460 8.93 -12.31 -31.97
C ALA A 460 8.70 -11.98 -33.45
N HIS A 461 9.58 -12.43 -34.34
CA HIS A 461 9.45 -12.21 -35.77
C HIS A 461 8.17 -12.85 -36.34
N ALA A 462 7.82 -14.08 -35.92
CA ALA A 462 6.58 -14.73 -36.33
C ALA A 462 5.34 -13.97 -35.85
N TRP A 463 5.40 -13.38 -34.66
CA TRP A 463 4.33 -12.54 -34.14
C TRP A 463 4.19 -11.24 -34.92
N ASP A 464 5.30 -10.59 -35.26
CA ASP A 464 5.32 -9.36 -36.06
C ASP A 464 4.68 -9.57 -37.44
N LEU A 465 5.06 -10.65 -38.14
CA LEU A 465 4.43 -11.02 -39.41
C LEU A 465 2.90 -11.23 -39.29
N ARG A 466 2.44 -11.82 -38.18
CA ARG A 466 0.99 -11.99 -37.92
C ARG A 466 0.30 -10.65 -37.66
N ARG A 467 0.94 -9.73 -36.93
CA ARG A 467 0.40 -8.38 -36.70
C ARG A 467 0.28 -7.59 -37.99
N GLU A 468 1.32 -7.62 -38.83
CA GLU A 468 1.33 -6.97 -40.15
C GLU A 468 0.25 -7.54 -41.08
N ALA A 469 0.12 -8.87 -41.15
CA ALA A 469 -0.93 -9.51 -41.94
C ALA A 469 -2.34 -9.08 -41.50
N LYS A 470 -2.57 -8.96 -40.19
CA LYS A 470 -3.86 -8.49 -39.63
C LYS A 470 -4.14 -7.02 -39.95
N LEU A 471 -3.12 -6.17 -39.97
CA LEU A 471 -3.24 -4.76 -40.39
C LEU A 471 -3.62 -4.66 -41.87
N ASN A 472 -2.97 -5.45 -42.73
CA ASN A 472 -3.26 -5.48 -44.17
C ASN A 472 -4.68 -5.96 -44.50
N GLN A 473 -5.23 -6.88 -43.70
CA GLN A 473 -6.63 -7.33 -43.85
C GLN A 473 -7.67 -6.28 -43.44
N ARG A 474 -7.34 -5.36 -42.51
CA ARG A 474 -8.26 -4.27 -42.13
C ARG A 474 -8.35 -3.18 -43.19
N GLY A 475 -7.29 -2.95 -43.98
CA GLY A 475 -7.24 -1.91 -45.00
C GLY A 475 -7.99 -2.24 -46.30
N THR A 476 -8.32 -3.51 -46.54
CA THR A 476 -8.99 -3.98 -47.77
C THR A 476 -10.49 -4.19 -47.62
N ALA A 477 -11.08 -3.85 -46.47
CA ALA A 477 -12.54 -3.84 -46.32
C ALA A 477 -13.12 -2.74 -47.22
N PRO A 478 -13.93 -3.07 -48.25
CA PRO A 478 -14.52 -2.06 -49.13
C PRO A 478 -15.38 -1.12 -48.30
N ALA A 479 -15.17 0.19 -48.48
CA ALA A 479 -16.03 1.22 -47.92
C ALA A 479 -17.41 1.08 -48.57
N ASN A 480 -18.34 0.44 -47.86
CA ASN A 480 -19.75 0.33 -48.24
C ASN A 480 -20.54 1.53 -47.72
#